data_AF-A0A3P7M2S3-F1
#
_entry.id   AF-A0A3P7M2S3-F1
#
_cell.length_a   1.000
_cell.length_b   1.000
_cell.length_c   1.000
_cell.angle_alpha   90.00
_cell.angle_beta   90.00
_cell.angle_gamma   90.00
#
_symmetry.space_group_name_H-M   'P 1'
#
loop_
_entity.id
_entity.type
_entity.pdbx_description
1 polymer ?
#
loop_
_entity_poly.entity_id
_entity_poly.type
_entity_poly.pdbx_seq_one_letter_code
_entity_poly.pdbx_strand_id
1 'polypeptide(L)'
;MDLFSHSPPEDDIKLNSTLFYWPQNVVDVLDVANSRLNGLRESSEEALRARVIALEKSITSSSGSIEQMQKREVLSNDEINRANVMLDAFDAMLQGFTDEADAIIREEQLLQFEESSFPEIQEMKKAMLPYSRLWRTARDFDAKSKEWLRSPYDKVDAMEVDSIITDMYKLIHKLTKTLIDQPGSLKVAQKLRVSPMCRCDRYLNQYLLRVNV
;
A
#
# COMPACT_ATOMS: atom_id res chain seq x y z
N MET A 1 -83.33 23.30 -35.65
CA MET A 1 -83.02 24.01 -34.41
C MET A 1 -82.94 22.93 -33.35
N ASP A 2 -81.79 22.57 -32.79
CA ASP A 2 -80.56 23.33 -32.66
C ASP A 2 -79.36 22.44 -32.97
N LEU A 3 -78.44 23.01 -33.76
CA LEU A 3 -77.11 22.48 -33.96
C LEU A 3 -76.45 22.38 -32.60
N PHE A 4 -75.87 21.21 -32.32
CA PHE A 4 -74.93 20.97 -31.22
C PHE A 4 -73.92 22.13 -31.12
N SER A 5 -74.21 23.11 -30.25
CA SER A 5 -73.34 24.23 -29.92
C SER A 5 -73.12 24.21 -28.42
N HIS A 6 -72.51 23.11 -27.94
CA HIS A 6 -71.78 23.16 -26.69
C HIS A 6 -70.31 23.26 -27.07
N SER A 7 -69.75 24.46 -26.92
CA SER A 7 -68.32 24.66 -26.94
C SER A 7 -67.71 23.69 -25.93
N PRO A 8 -66.68 22.91 -26.29
CA PRO A 8 -66.04 22.03 -25.32
C PRO A 8 -65.57 22.87 -24.12
N PRO A 9 -65.68 22.33 -22.90
CA PRO A 9 -65.19 22.97 -21.69
C PRO A 9 -63.76 23.47 -21.91
N GLU A 10 -63.44 24.66 -21.41
CA GLU A 10 -62.13 25.28 -21.63
C GLU A 10 -60.98 24.39 -21.10
N ASP A 11 -61.26 23.60 -20.07
CA ASP A 11 -60.35 22.61 -19.51
C ASP A 11 -60.06 21.46 -20.48
N ASP A 12 -61.04 21.00 -21.26
CA ASP A 12 -60.86 19.95 -22.27
C ASP A 12 -60.02 20.47 -23.45
N ILE A 13 -60.21 21.74 -23.84
CA ILE A 13 -59.40 22.39 -24.88
C ILE A 13 -57.94 22.51 -24.41
N LYS A 14 -57.72 22.98 -23.18
CA LYS A 14 -56.37 23.07 -22.58
C LYS A 14 -55.72 21.71 -22.44
N LEU A 15 -56.46 20.69 -21.99
CA LEU A 15 -55.95 19.34 -21.85
C LEU A 15 -55.55 18.74 -23.20
N ASN A 16 -56.39 18.91 -24.23
CA ASN A 16 -56.13 18.39 -25.56
C ASN A 16 -54.94 19.11 -26.22
N SER A 17 -54.85 20.44 -26.10
CA SER A 17 -53.66 21.19 -26.50
C SER A 17 -52.41 20.70 -25.78
N THR A 18 -52.46 20.50 -24.46
CA THR A 18 -51.33 19.99 -23.68
C THR A 18 -50.91 18.59 -24.13
N LEU A 19 -51.88 17.69 -24.40
CA LEU A 19 -51.62 16.34 -24.91
C LEU A 19 -50.90 16.37 -26.26
N PHE A 20 -51.28 17.28 -27.17
CA PHE A 20 -50.63 17.42 -28.47
C PHE A 20 -49.18 17.94 -28.36
N TYR A 21 -48.89 18.84 -27.41
CA TYR A 21 -47.54 19.35 -27.18
C TYR A 21 -46.68 18.47 -26.27
N TRP A 22 -47.29 17.54 -25.53
CA TRP A 22 -46.59 16.69 -24.56
C TRP A 22 -45.40 15.90 -25.17
N PRO A 23 -45.50 15.28 -26.36
CA PRO A 23 -44.36 14.59 -26.96
C PRO A 23 -43.15 15.51 -27.17
N GLN A 24 -43.36 16.75 -27.65
CA GLN A 24 -42.29 17.72 -27.82
C GLN A 24 -41.69 18.13 -26.48
N ASN A 25 -42.53 18.45 -25.49
CA ASN A 25 -42.06 18.82 -24.15
C ASN A 25 -41.25 17.68 -23.51
N VAL A 26 -41.65 16.43 -23.70
CA VAL A 26 -40.91 15.26 -23.21
C VAL A 26 -39.55 15.17 -23.89
N VAL A 27 -39.47 15.37 -25.21
CA VAL A 27 -38.19 15.40 -25.94
C VAL A 27 -37.31 16.52 -25.42
N ASP A 28 -37.82 17.74 -25.27
CA ASP A 28 -37.04 18.89 -24.79
C ASP A 28 -36.48 18.62 -23.37
N VAL A 29 -37.29 18.04 -22.48
CA VAL A 29 -36.85 17.66 -21.12
C VAL A 29 -35.79 16.56 -21.17
N LEU A 30 -35.96 15.56 -22.05
CA LEU A 30 -34.98 14.49 -22.23
C LEU A 30 -33.66 15.03 -22.79
N ASP A 31 -33.70 15.97 -23.75
CA ASP A 31 -32.52 16.58 -24.33
C ASP A 31 -31.74 17.37 -23.28
N VAL A 32 -32.41 18.18 -22.46
CA VAL A 32 -31.77 18.90 -21.34
C VAL A 32 -31.16 17.92 -20.34
N ALA A 33 -31.87 16.84 -20.00
CA ALA A 33 -31.37 15.81 -19.10
C ALA A 33 -30.13 15.09 -19.68
N ASN A 34 -30.16 14.75 -20.97
CA ASN A 34 -29.05 14.12 -21.69
C ASN A 34 -27.83 15.04 -21.75
N SER A 35 -28.00 16.33 -22.08
CA SER A 35 -26.89 17.30 -22.05
C SER A 35 -26.25 17.38 -20.67
N ARG A 36 -27.07 17.39 -19.60
CA ARG A 36 -26.55 17.38 -18.22
C ARG A 36 -25.80 16.08 -17.90
N LEU A 37 -26.34 14.93 -18.28
CA LEU A 37 -25.70 13.62 -18.07
C LEU A 37 -24.36 13.54 -18.81
N ASN A 38 -24.30 14.01 -20.05
CA ASN A 38 -23.07 14.04 -20.83
C ASN A 38 -22.02 14.94 -20.19
N GLY A 39 -22.39 16.14 -19.72
CA GLY A 39 -21.45 17.02 -19.03
C GLY A 39 -20.91 16.45 -17.71
N LEU A 40 -21.77 15.78 -16.93
CA LEU A 40 -21.33 15.08 -15.71
C LEU A 40 -20.39 13.93 -16.04
N ARG A 41 -20.70 13.16 -17.10
CA ARG A 41 -19.85 12.06 -17.57
C ARG A 41 -18.47 12.58 -17.99
N GLU A 42 -18.41 13.60 -18.83
CA GLU A 42 -17.15 14.20 -19.29
C GLU A 42 -16.29 14.69 -18.11
N SER A 43 -16.91 15.37 -17.15
CA SER A 43 -16.21 15.82 -15.93
C SER A 43 -15.68 14.66 -15.09
N SER A 44 -16.43 13.54 -14.97
CA SER A 44 -15.96 12.35 -14.26
C SER A 44 -14.82 11.65 -14.99
N GLU A 45 -14.89 11.56 -16.32
CA GLU A 45 -13.83 10.96 -17.14
C GLU A 45 -12.53 11.79 -17.07
N GLU A 46 -12.63 13.12 -17.09
CA GLU A 46 -11.47 14.00 -16.95
C GLU A 46 -10.83 13.88 -15.56
N ALA A 47 -11.65 13.83 -14.51
CA ALA A 47 -11.18 13.62 -13.14
C ALA A 47 -10.46 12.27 -12.98
N LEU A 48 -11.01 11.21 -13.57
CA LEU A 48 -10.39 9.87 -13.55
C LEU A 48 -9.04 9.88 -14.27
N ARG A 49 -8.95 10.47 -15.47
CA ARG A 49 -7.68 10.60 -16.21
C ARG A 49 -6.62 11.36 -15.40
N ALA A 50 -7.03 12.44 -14.72
CA ALA A 50 -6.13 13.20 -13.87
C ALA A 50 -5.59 12.37 -12.69
N ARG A 51 -6.44 11.53 -12.08
CA ARG A 51 -6.04 10.62 -10.98
C ARG A 51 -5.05 9.55 -11.44
N VAL A 52 -5.28 8.93 -12.61
CA VAL A 52 -4.33 7.96 -13.20
C VAL A 52 -2.94 8.58 -13.36
N ILE A 53 -2.87 9.75 -14.02
CA ILE A 53 -1.59 10.46 -14.22
C ILE A 53 -0.94 10.85 -12.89
N ALA A 54 -1.74 11.28 -11.91
CA ALA A 54 -1.24 11.63 -10.59
C ALA A 54 -0.66 10.43 -9.84
N LEU A 55 -1.29 9.26 -9.94
CA LEU A 55 -0.81 8.01 -9.33
C LEU A 55 0.50 7.55 -9.98
N GLU A 56 0.58 7.51 -11.31
CA GLU A 56 1.80 7.15 -12.04
C GLU A 56 2.99 8.05 -11.66
N LYS A 57 2.74 9.36 -11.58
CA LYS A 57 3.75 10.33 -11.15
C LYS A 57 4.19 10.10 -9.70
N SER A 58 3.24 9.80 -8.81
CA SER A 58 3.52 9.54 -7.40
C SER A 58 4.37 8.27 -7.22
N ILE A 59 4.03 7.20 -7.95
CA ILE A 59 4.81 5.95 -8.00
C ILE A 59 6.24 6.24 -8.48
N THR A 60 6.38 6.94 -9.60
CA THR A 60 7.69 7.26 -10.19
C THR A 60 8.56 8.07 -9.22
N SER A 61 7.95 9.08 -8.55
CA SER A 61 8.67 9.91 -7.58
C SER A 61 9.14 9.16 -6.32
N SER A 62 8.49 8.03 -6.01
CA SER A 62 8.76 7.26 -4.80
C SER A 62 9.94 6.28 -4.94
N SER A 63 10.43 6.08 -6.16
CA SER A 63 11.61 5.26 -6.49
C SER A 63 12.86 5.64 -5.69
N GLY A 64 13.06 6.94 -5.40
CA GLY A 64 14.19 7.45 -4.61
C GLY A 64 14.24 6.92 -3.17
N SER A 65 13.12 6.45 -2.62
CA SER A 65 13.09 5.84 -1.28
C SER A 65 13.88 4.53 -1.23
N ILE A 66 13.90 3.77 -2.33
CA ILE A 66 14.65 2.51 -2.41
C ILE A 66 16.16 2.81 -2.42
N GLU A 67 16.59 3.81 -3.19
CA GLU A 67 18.00 4.24 -3.22
C GLU A 67 18.49 4.74 -1.86
N GLN A 68 17.65 5.49 -1.14
CA GLN A 68 17.96 5.95 0.20
C GLN A 68 18.21 4.77 1.15
N MET A 69 17.43 3.69 1.02
CA MET A 69 17.62 2.50 1.83
C MET A 69 18.92 1.74 1.47
N GLN A 70 19.25 1.67 0.17
CA GLN A 70 20.48 1.03 -0.32
C GLN A 70 21.76 1.66 0.26
N LYS A 71 21.77 3.00 0.37
CA LYS A 71 22.94 3.78 0.80
C LYS A 71 23.24 3.68 2.31
N ARG A 72 22.32 3.17 3.14
CA ARG A 72 22.53 3.04 4.58
C ARG A 72 23.54 1.93 4.90
N GLU A 73 24.64 2.29 5.56
CA GLU A 73 25.74 1.36 5.88
C GLU A 73 26.10 1.26 7.37
N VAL A 74 25.47 2.09 8.20
CA VAL A 74 25.76 2.21 9.63
C VAL A 74 24.77 1.36 10.43
N LEU A 75 25.30 0.42 11.22
CA LEU A 75 24.50 -0.37 12.16
C LEU A 75 24.62 0.25 13.56
N SER A 76 23.70 1.15 13.90
CA SER A 76 23.52 1.79 15.20
C SER A 76 22.05 1.74 15.60
N ASN A 77 21.73 1.76 16.90
CA ASN A 77 20.34 1.75 17.38
C ASN A 77 19.51 2.90 16.79
N ASP A 78 20.08 4.10 16.73
CA ASP A 78 19.39 5.27 16.14
C ASP A 78 19.10 5.05 14.65
N GLU A 79 20.04 4.44 13.94
CA GLU A 79 19.93 4.20 12.50
C GLU A 79 18.96 3.05 12.20
N ILE A 80 18.94 2.00 13.03
CA ILE A 80 17.94 0.93 12.98
C ILE A 80 16.54 1.51 13.16
N ASN A 81 16.34 2.39 14.15
CA ASN A 81 15.05 3.03 14.38
C ASN A 81 14.64 3.91 13.19
N ARG A 82 15.54 4.76 12.68
CA ARG A 82 15.27 5.61 11.50
C ARG A 82 14.94 4.79 10.25
N ALA A 83 15.67 3.72 10.00
CA ALA A 83 15.44 2.84 8.86
C ALA A 83 14.07 2.15 8.97
N ASN A 84 13.68 1.67 10.16
CA ASN A 84 12.37 1.05 10.35
C ASN A 84 11.21 2.05 10.23
N VAL A 85 11.34 3.27 10.76
CA VAL A 85 10.33 4.33 10.56
C VAL A 85 10.15 4.65 9.07
N MET A 86 11.25 4.73 8.32
CA MET A 86 11.19 4.92 6.88
C MET A 86 10.52 3.74 6.16
N LEU A 87 10.79 2.51 6.57
CA LEU A 87 10.14 1.31 6.02
C LEU A 87 8.64 1.30 6.31
N ASP A 88 8.22 1.64 7.52
CA ASP A 88 6.80 1.71 7.88
C ASP A 88 6.08 2.82 7.09
N ALA A 89 6.72 3.97 6.88
CA ALA A 89 6.20 5.03 6.02
C ALA A 89 6.09 4.60 4.55
N PHE A 90 7.08 3.84 4.06
CA PHE A 90 7.06 3.30 2.70
C PHE A 90 5.97 2.23 2.53
N ASP A 91 5.77 1.35 3.51
CA ASP A 91 4.70 0.35 3.48
C ASP A 91 3.32 1.02 3.49
N ALA A 92 3.14 2.08 4.29
CA ALA A 92 1.90 2.88 4.29
C ALA A 92 1.66 3.60 2.95
N MET A 93 2.72 4.14 2.34
CA MET A 93 2.66 4.76 1.01
C MET A 93 2.26 3.74 -0.06
N LEU A 94 2.88 2.56 -0.09
CA LEU A 94 2.52 1.49 -1.03
C LEU A 94 1.07 1.02 -0.84
N GLN A 95 0.58 0.97 0.40
CA GLN A 95 -0.82 0.66 0.66
C GLN A 95 -1.72 1.75 0.08
N GLY A 96 -1.39 3.02 0.27
CA GLY A 96 -2.12 4.14 -0.34
C GLY A 96 -2.15 4.08 -1.87
N PHE A 97 -1.05 3.71 -2.52
CA PHE A 97 -1.03 3.49 -3.98
C PHE A 97 -1.91 2.31 -4.40
N THR A 98 -1.94 1.24 -3.62
CA THR A 98 -2.79 0.07 -3.89
C THR A 98 -4.27 0.44 -3.76
N ASP A 99 -4.64 1.15 -2.69
CA ASP A 99 -6.02 1.56 -2.44
C ASP A 99 -6.52 2.53 -3.52
N GLU A 100 -5.66 3.45 -3.97
CA GLU A 100 -5.97 4.39 -5.06
C GLU A 100 -6.07 3.68 -6.42
N ALA A 101 -5.16 2.74 -6.72
CA ALA A 101 -5.24 1.91 -7.92
C ALA A 101 -6.56 1.12 -7.96
N ASP A 102 -6.95 0.48 -6.86
CA ASP A 102 -8.22 -0.23 -6.76
C ASP A 102 -9.42 0.71 -6.92
N ALA A 103 -9.32 1.95 -6.43
CA ALA A 103 -10.37 2.96 -6.62
C ALA A 103 -10.49 3.42 -8.07
N ILE A 104 -9.38 3.61 -8.76
CA ILE A 104 -9.33 3.92 -10.19
C ILE A 104 -9.95 2.78 -11.00
N ILE A 105 -9.53 1.53 -10.77
CA ILE A 105 -10.05 0.36 -11.48
C ILE A 105 -11.56 0.21 -11.29
N ARG A 106 -12.06 0.42 -10.06
CA ARG A 106 -13.51 0.41 -9.80
C ARG A 106 -14.25 1.49 -10.59
N GLU A 107 -13.68 2.69 -10.70
CA GLU A 107 -14.28 3.79 -11.45
C GLU A 107 -14.24 3.56 -12.97
N GLU A 108 -13.14 3.00 -13.47
CA GLU A 108 -13.00 2.56 -14.87
C GLU A 108 -14.05 1.51 -15.23
N GLN A 109 -14.29 0.52 -14.37
CA GLN A 109 -15.34 -0.48 -14.55
C GLN A 109 -16.74 0.15 -14.64
N LEU A 110 -17.05 1.13 -13.77
CA LEU A 110 -18.33 1.84 -13.80
C LEU A 110 -18.53 2.64 -15.09
N LEU A 111 -17.45 3.23 -15.60
CA LEU A 111 -17.45 4.00 -16.85
C LEU A 111 -17.32 3.12 -18.11
N GLN A 112 -17.13 1.81 -17.93
CA GLN A 112 -16.89 0.80 -18.98
C GLN A 112 -15.62 1.07 -19.77
N PHE A 113 -14.59 1.56 -19.09
CA PHE A 113 -13.26 1.75 -19.64
C PHE A 113 -12.42 0.49 -19.50
N GLU A 114 -11.33 0.43 -20.27
CA GLU A 114 -10.30 -0.58 -20.06
C GLU A 114 -9.63 -0.33 -18.71
N GLU A 115 -9.43 -1.41 -17.94
CA GLU A 115 -8.82 -1.32 -16.61
C GLU A 115 -7.33 -0.99 -16.73
N SER A 116 -6.92 0.06 -16.04
CA SER A 116 -5.52 0.43 -15.88
C SER A 116 -4.77 -0.61 -15.03
N SER A 117 -3.48 -0.77 -15.31
CA SER A 117 -2.61 -1.71 -14.59
C SER A 117 -1.39 -0.98 -14.03
N PHE A 118 -1.09 -1.23 -12.76
CA PHE A 118 0.00 -0.56 -12.02
C PHE A 118 1.02 -1.58 -11.46
N PRO A 119 1.70 -2.38 -12.32
CA PRO A 119 2.64 -3.42 -11.89
C PRO A 119 3.82 -2.88 -11.07
N GLU A 120 4.19 -1.61 -11.27
CA GLU A 120 5.29 -0.91 -10.63
C GLU A 120 5.16 -0.91 -9.09
N ILE A 121 3.93 -0.88 -8.56
CA ILE A 121 3.67 -0.97 -7.12
C ILE A 121 4.23 -2.29 -6.55
N GLN A 122 3.99 -3.40 -7.26
CA GLN A 122 4.49 -4.71 -6.85
C GLN A 122 6.00 -4.84 -7.07
N GLU A 123 6.53 -4.24 -8.13
CA GLU A 123 7.98 -4.20 -8.37
C GLU A 123 8.72 -3.44 -7.27
N MET A 124 8.22 -2.27 -6.88
CA MET A 124 8.74 -1.48 -5.77
C MET A 124 8.71 -2.27 -4.45
N LYS A 125 7.60 -2.95 -4.17
CA LYS A 125 7.45 -3.81 -2.98
C LYS A 125 8.50 -4.93 -2.97
N LYS A 126 8.68 -5.62 -4.11
CA LYS A 126 9.69 -6.67 -4.26
C LYS A 126 11.11 -6.13 -4.10
N ALA A 127 11.40 -4.96 -4.66
CA ALA A 127 12.70 -4.30 -4.57
C ALA A 127 13.02 -3.87 -3.13
N MET A 128 12.06 -3.38 -2.36
CA MET A 128 12.27 -2.96 -0.97
C MET A 128 12.37 -4.15 0.02
N LEU A 129 11.76 -5.29 -0.32
CA LEU A 129 11.65 -6.48 0.53
C LEU A 129 12.98 -6.95 1.20
N PRO A 130 14.11 -7.12 0.48
CA PRO A 130 15.35 -7.57 1.11
C PRO A 130 15.87 -6.59 2.17
N TYR A 131 15.70 -5.28 1.95
CA TYR A 131 16.09 -4.26 2.93
C TYR A 131 15.13 -4.24 4.13
N SER A 132 13.83 -4.35 3.87
CA SER A 132 12.81 -4.46 4.93
C SER A 132 13.12 -5.63 5.86
N ARG A 133 13.41 -6.81 5.29
CA ARG A 133 13.83 -7.99 6.07
C ARG A 133 15.10 -7.74 6.87
N LEU A 134 16.11 -7.09 6.28
CA LEU A 134 17.38 -6.82 6.95
C LEU A 134 17.18 -5.94 8.20
N TRP A 135 16.54 -4.79 8.03
CA TRP A 135 16.41 -3.78 9.09
C TRP A 135 15.36 -4.14 10.14
N ARG A 136 14.28 -4.83 9.76
CA ARG A 136 13.31 -5.39 10.72
C ARG A 136 13.96 -6.49 11.55
N THR A 137 14.73 -7.39 10.94
CA THR A 137 15.48 -8.43 11.70
C THR A 137 16.48 -7.82 12.66
N ALA A 138 17.17 -6.74 12.27
CA ALA A 138 18.09 -6.03 13.17
C ALA A 138 17.38 -5.45 14.40
N ARG A 139 16.21 -4.84 14.21
CA ARG A 139 15.37 -4.30 15.29
C ARG A 139 14.83 -5.41 16.19
N ASP A 140 14.29 -6.46 15.59
CA ASP A 140 13.69 -7.57 16.32
C ASP A 140 14.74 -8.30 17.15
N PHE A 141 15.96 -8.47 16.62
CA PHE A 141 17.08 -9.01 17.37
C PHE A 141 17.46 -8.13 18.57
N ASP A 142 17.56 -6.81 18.39
CA ASP A 142 17.90 -5.89 19.48
C ASP A 142 16.83 -5.91 20.59
N ALA A 143 15.55 -5.91 20.22
CA ALA A 143 14.44 -5.99 21.17
C ALA A 143 14.42 -7.32 21.94
N LYS A 144 14.49 -8.45 21.24
CA LYS A 144 14.47 -9.79 21.85
C LYS A 144 15.71 -10.04 22.71
N SER A 145 16.89 -9.61 22.26
CA SER A 145 18.13 -9.71 23.05
C SER A 145 18.01 -8.98 24.39
N LYS A 146 17.45 -7.76 24.39
CA LYS A 146 17.19 -7.01 25.63
C LYS A 146 16.15 -7.71 26.52
N GLU A 147 15.13 -8.31 25.93
CA GLU A 147 14.09 -9.06 26.66
C GLU A 147 14.67 -10.30 27.34
N TRP A 148 15.42 -11.12 26.60
CA TRP A 148 16.05 -12.34 27.12
C TRP A 148 17.05 -12.04 28.24
N LEU A 149 17.83 -10.96 28.12
CA LEU A 149 18.81 -10.57 29.13
C LEU A 149 18.20 -9.93 30.39
N ARG A 150 16.97 -9.40 30.30
CA ARG A 150 16.26 -8.78 31.43
C ARG A 150 15.29 -9.73 32.13
N SER A 151 14.88 -10.80 31.46
CA SER A 151 13.90 -11.74 31.98
C SER A 151 14.52 -12.70 33.01
N PRO A 152 13.78 -13.08 34.07
CA PRO A 152 14.17 -14.17 34.95
C PRO A 152 14.42 -15.46 34.17
N TYR A 153 15.46 -16.20 34.55
CA TYR A 153 15.98 -17.35 33.79
C TYR A 153 14.99 -18.50 33.65
N ASP A 154 14.12 -18.70 34.64
CA ASP A 154 13.05 -19.70 34.66
C ASP A 154 11.94 -19.44 33.65
N LYS A 155 11.89 -18.23 33.08
CA LYS A 155 10.87 -17.79 32.12
C LYS A 155 11.36 -17.75 30.67
N VAL A 156 12.65 -17.98 30.43
CA VAL A 156 13.24 -17.93 29.08
C VAL A 156 13.50 -19.36 28.61
N ASP A 157 12.75 -19.80 27.61
CA ASP A 157 12.99 -21.10 26.97
C ASP A 157 14.23 -21.04 26.08
N ALA A 158 15.29 -21.75 26.50
CA ALA A 158 16.55 -21.79 25.76
C ALA A 158 16.42 -22.42 24.36
N MET A 159 15.52 -23.39 24.17
CA MET A 159 15.28 -24.01 22.86
C MET A 159 14.58 -23.03 21.92
N GLU A 160 13.62 -22.26 22.43
CA GLU A 160 12.94 -21.23 21.66
C GLU A 160 13.93 -20.13 21.22
N VAL A 161 14.78 -19.66 22.15
CA VAL A 161 15.78 -18.64 21.84
C VAL A 161 16.78 -19.11 20.78
N ASP A 162 17.30 -20.34 20.90
CA ASP A 162 18.22 -20.92 19.91
C ASP A 162 17.57 -21.03 18.53
N SER A 163 16.31 -21.49 18.47
CA SER A 163 15.56 -21.57 17.22
C SER A 163 15.42 -20.19 16.56
N ILE A 164 15.03 -19.17 17.33
CA ILE A 164 14.85 -17.80 16.81
C ILE A 164 16.18 -17.24 16.30
N ILE A 165 17.27 -17.37 17.06
CA ILE A 165 18.60 -16.90 16.66
C ILE A 165 19.04 -17.61 15.37
N THR A 166 18.87 -18.93 15.32
CA THR A 166 19.21 -19.75 14.15
C THR A 166 18.44 -19.32 12.90
N ASP A 167 17.15 -19.05 13.01
CA ASP A 167 16.32 -18.63 11.87
C ASP A 167 16.67 -17.23 11.38
N MET A 168 16.85 -16.28 12.31
CA MET A 168 17.31 -14.95 11.96
C MET A 168 18.73 -15.01 11.31
N TYR A 169 19.62 -15.89 11.78
CA TYR A 169 20.96 -16.08 11.20
C TYR A 169 20.88 -16.63 9.78
N LYS A 170 20.08 -17.66 9.55
CA LYS A 170 19.82 -18.22 8.21
C LYS A 170 19.27 -17.15 7.27
N LEU A 171 18.36 -16.31 7.75
CA LEU A 171 17.80 -15.19 6.99
C LEU A 171 18.88 -14.17 6.62
N ILE A 172 19.68 -13.70 7.58
CA ILE A 172 20.77 -12.75 7.31
C ILE A 172 21.80 -13.36 6.35
N HIS A 173 22.15 -14.64 6.52
CA HIS A 173 23.05 -15.33 5.61
C HIS A 173 22.52 -15.33 4.17
N LYS A 174 21.23 -15.63 3.97
CA LYS A 174 20.60 -15.53 2.64
C LYS A 174 20.66 -14.08 2.11
N LEU A 175 20.33 -13.09 2.94
CA LEU A 175 20.37 -11.67 2.55
C LEU A 175 21.77 -11.19 2.16
N THR A 176 22.85 -11.72 2.76
CA THR A 176 24.22 -11.37 2.34
C THR A 176 24.52 -11.76 0.89
N LYS A 177 23.84 -12.80 0.36
CA LYS A 177 23.96 -13.19 -1.05
C LYS A 177 23.08 -12.34 -1.95
N THR A 178 21.87 -12.01 -1.49
CA THR A 178 20.91 -11.16 -2.23
C THR A 178 21.38 -9.71 -2.37
N LEU A 179 22.08 -9.18 -1.37
CA LEU A 179 22.53 -7.79 -1.32
C LEU A 179 23.98 -7.60 -1.80
N ILE A 180 24.54 -8.58 -2.54
CA ILE A 180 25.96 -8.56 -2.92
C ILE A 180 26.35 -7.35 -3.77
N ASP A 181 25.43 -6.89 -4.62
CA ASP A 181 25.62 -5.73 -5.49
C ASP A 181 25.39 -4.39 -4.78
N GLN A 182 25.05 -4.41 -3.48
CA GLN A 182 24.66 -3.24 -2.70
C GLN A 182 25.61 -3.07 -1.49
N PRO A 183 26.77 -2.41 -1.67
CA PRO A 183 27.86 -2.45 -0.71
C PRO A 183 27.50 -1.89 0.67
N GLY A 184 26.63 -0.87 0.75
CA GLY A 184 26.18 -0.30 2.02
C GLY A 184 25.36 -1.29 2.85
N SER A 185 24.29 -1.81 2.25
CA SER A 185 23.42 -2.80 2.88
C SER A 185 24.13 -4.13 3.16
N LEU A 186 25.09 -4.53 2.31
CA LEU A 186 25.92 -5.71 2.53
C LEU A 186 26.77 -5.59 3.79
N LYS A 187 27.41 -4.44 4.02
CA LYS A 187 28.19 -4.19 5.25
C LYS A 187 27.32 -4.36 6.50
N VAL A 188 26.09 -3.87 6.47
CA VAL A 188 25.13 -4.02 7.59
C VAL A 188 24.80 -5.50 7.81
N ALA A 189 24.47 -6.24 6.75
CA ALA A 189 24.19 -7.67 6.83
C ALA A 189 25.39 -8.48 7.36
N GLN A 190 26.60 -8.17 6.91
CA GLN A 190 27.83 -8.80 7.42
C GLN A 190 28.07 -8.48 8.90
N LYS A 191 27.86 -7.23 9.33
CA LYS A 191 27.98 -6.83 10.74
C LYS A 191 26.97 -7.57 11.63
N LEU A 192 25.72 -7.69 11.18
CA LEU A 192 24.68 -8.45 11.88
C LEU A 192 25.01 -9.95 11.96
N ARG A 193 25.63 -10.50 10.91
CA ARG A 193 26.08 -11.91 10.89
C ARG A 193 27.19 -12.19 11.91
N VAL A 194 28.08 -11.23 12.16
CA VAL A 194 29.29 -11.43 12.98
C VAL A 194 29.12 -10.98 14.44
N SER A 195 28.44 -9.86 14.69
CA SER A 195 28.57 -9.15 15.99
C SER A 195 27.64 -9.64 17.11
N PRO A 196 26.31 -9.83 16.90
CA PRO A 196 25.39 -10.05 18.02
C PRO A 196 24.86 -11.49 18.18
N MET A 197 24.60 -12.21 17.08
CA MET A 197 23.97 -13.54 17.11
C MET A 197 24.86 -14.62 17.73
N CYS A 198 26.13 -14.68 17.33
CA CYS A 198 27.08 -15.64 17.89
C CYS A 198 27.53 -15.32 19.33
N ARG A 199 27.06 -14.21 19.93
CA ARG A 199 27.35 -13.87 21.33
C ARG A 199 26.24 -14.30 22.26
N CYS A 200 24.95 -14.13 21.90
CA CYS A 200 23.84 -14.64 22.72
C CYS A 200 23.96 -16.17 22.90
N ASP A 201 24.39 -16.86 21.85
CA ASP A 201 24.68 -18.29 21.87
C ASP A 201 25.78 -18.68 22.90
N ARG A 202 26.82 -17.86 23.03
CA ARG A 202 27.87 -18.03 24.06
C ARG A 202 27.41 -17.68 25.46
N TYR A 203 26.59 -16.63 25.62
CA TYR A 203 26.05 -16.25 26.92
C TYR A 203 25.04 -17.28 27.44
N LEU A 204 24.15 -17.81 26.59
CA LEU A 204 23.22 -18.89 26.92
C LEU A 204 23.96 -20.19 27.24
N ASN A 205 24.97 -20.58 26.45
CA ASN A 205 25.79 -21.76 26.76
C ASN A 205 26.56 -21.62 28.08
N GLN A 206 27.15 -20.44 28.34
CA GLN A 206 27.87 -20.20 29.60
C GLN A 206 26.93 -20.10 30.82
N TYR A 207 25.65 -19.77 30.62
CA TYR A 207 24.60 -19.77 31.64
C TYR A 207 23.96 -21.15 31.87
N LEU A 208 23.68 -21.92 30.83
CA LEU A 208 23.16 -23.30 30.93
C LEU A 208 24.15 -24.21 31.66
N LEU A 209 25.45 -23.96 31.53
CA LEU A 209 26.50 -24.62 32.31
C LEU A 209 26.50 -24.23 33.80
N ARG A 210 25.86 -23.11 34.20
CA ARG A 210 25.73 -22.69 35.60
C ARG A 210 24.43 -23.11 36.26
N VAL A 211 23.38 -23.40 35.49
CA VAL A 211 22.06 -23.83 36.01
C VAL A 211 21.96 -25.37 36.11
N ASN A 212 22.77 -26.11 35.36
CA ASN A 212 22.88 -27.58 35.44
C ASN A 212 23.98 -28.08 36.42
N VAL A 213 24.35 -27.28 37.42
CA VAL A 213 25.27 -27.66 38.53
C VAL A 213 24.55 -27.48 39.85
#